data_AF-A0A838WDK8-F1
#
_entry.id   AF-A0A838WDK8-F1
#
_cell.length_a   1.000
_cell.length_b   1.000
_cell.length_c   1.000
_cell.angle_alpha   90.00
_cell.angle_beta   90.00
_cell.angle_gamma   90.00
#
_symmetry.space_group_name_H-M   'P 1'
#
loop_
_entity.id
_entity.type
_entity.pdbx_description
1 polymer ?
#
loop_
_entity_poly.entity_id
_entity_poly.type
_entity_poly.pdbx_seq_one_letter_code
_entity_poly.pdbx_strand_id
1 'polypeptide(L)'
;LKSVQSVSPTLAKMHCLKEKFREIFEQSTNWGDSIINLLDWMHDAKSFFPKTIGTMIRWFGEIVGYFDGRTTSGIVEGINNK
;
A
#
# COMPACT_ATOMS: atom_id res chain seq x y z
N LEU A 1 4.26 19.71 4.31
CA LEU A 1 4.08 18.83 3.12
C LEU A 1 4.06 19.60 1.80
N LYS A 2 3.18 20.60 1.62
CA LYS A 2 3.06 21.39 0.37
C LYS A 2 4.38 22.04 -0.10
N SER A 3 5.16 22.60 0.84
CA SER A 3 6.45 23.25 0.55
C SER A 3 7.57 22.31 0.12
N VAL A 4 7.47 21.00 0.41
CA VAL A 4 8.47 19.97 0.05
C VAL A 4 8.11 19.32 -1.30
N GLN A 5 6.82 19.19 -1.60
CA GLN A 5 6.33 18.67 -2.88
C GLN A 5 6.62 19.62 -4.05
N SER A 6 6.64 20.93 -3.82
CA SER A 6 6.97 21.93 -4.85
C SER A 6 8.44 21.90 -5.30
N VAL A 7 9.33 21.30 -4.51
CA VAL A 7 10.78 21.30 -4.77
C VAL A 7 11.25 20.00 -5.42
N SER A 8 10.48 18.91 -5.31
CA SER A 8 10.80 17.62 -5.91
C SER A 8 9.53 16.92 -6.42
N PRO A 9 9.29 16.96 -7.74
CA PRO A 9 8.19 16.23 -8.37
C PRO A 9 8.23 14.72 -8.07
N THR A 10 9.44 14.15 -8.00
CA THR A 10 9.64 12.75 -7.63
C THR A 10 9.11 12.45 -6.24
N LEU A 11 9.47 13.27 -5.24
CA LEU A 11 9.02 13.08 -3.86
C LEU A 11 7.50 13.26 -3.73
N ALA A 12 6.92 14.20 -4.47
CA ALA A 12 5.47 14.37 -4.55
C ALA A 12 4.77 13.12 -5.12
N LYS A 13 5.31 12.55 -6.20
CA LYS A 13 4.77 11.32 -6.81
C LYS A 13 4.89 10.13 -5.87
N MET A 14 6.05 9.96 -5.21
CA MET A 14 6.26 8.91 -4.21
C MET A 14 5.28 9.03 -3.04
N HIS A 15 5.02 10.25 -2.56
CA HIS A 15 4.02 10.48 -1.53
C HIS A 15 2.62 10.12 -1.99
N CYS A 16 2.21 10.54 -3.20
CA CYS A 16 0.92 10.17 -3.77
C CYS A 16 0.75 8.66 -3.88
N LEU A 17 1.76 7.94 -4.36
CA LEU A 17 1.75 6.48 -4.42
C LEU A 17 1.62 5.87 -3.01
N LYS A 18 2.31 6.40 -2.01
CA LYS A 18 2.19 5.93 -0.62
C LYS A 18 0.77 6.11 -0.06
N GLU A 19 0.11 7.24 -0.35
CA GLU A 19 -1.28 7.46 0.09
C GLU A 19 -2.27 6.55 -0.66
N LYS A 20 -2.12 6.38 -1.98
CA LYS A 20 -2.93 5.41 -2.74
C LYS A 20 -2.82 3.98 -2.18
N PHE A 21 -1.61 3.58 -1.78
CA PHE A 21 -1.40 2.29 -1.14
C PHE A 21 -2.26 2.15 0.13
N ARG A 22 -2.25 3.17 1.00
CA ARG A 22 -3.05 3.18 2.23
C ARG A 22 -4.56 3.06 1.93
N GLU A 23 -5.04 3.84 0.96
CA GLU A 23 -6.46 3.86 0.57
C GLU A 23 -6.95 2.47 0.16
N ILE A 24 -6.14 1.68 -0.55
CA ILE A 24 -6.48 0.30 -0.93
C ILE A 24 -6.83 -0.56 0.28
N PHE A 25 -6.10 -0.42 1.39
CA PHE A 25 -6.31 -1.23 2.59
C PHE A 25 -7.41 -0.67 3.50
N GLU A 26 -7.59 0.66 3.54
CA GLU A 26 -8.63 1.31 4.35
C GLU A 26 -10.03 1.23 3.71
N GLN A 27 -10.10 1.33 2.38
CA GLN A 27 -11.36 1.42 1.63
C GLN A 27 -11.75 0.10 0.95
N SER A 28 -10.99 -0.98 1.14
CA SER A 28 -11.31 -2.31 0.61
C SER A 28 -12.71 -2.79 1.05
N THR A 29 -13.66 -2.84 0.12
CA THR A 29 -15.03 -3.34 0.33
C THR A 29 -15.23 -4.76 -0.19
N ASN A 30 -14.45 -5.17 -1.20
CA ASN A 30 -14.53 -6.48 -1.84
C ASN A 30 -13.12 -6.99 -2.15
N TRP A 31 -12.90 -8.29 -1.91
CA TRP A 31 -11.64 -8.99 -2.12
C TRP A 31 -11.09 -8.83 -3.54
N GLY A 32 -11.94 -9.06 -4.55
CA GLY A 32 -11.51 -9.02 -5.96
C GLY A 32 -11.04 -7.62 -6.39
N ASP A 33 -11.82 -6.60 -6.07
CA ASP A 33 -11.50 -5.20 -6.43
C ASP A 33 -10.22 -4.75 -5.73
N SER A 34 -10.01 -5.14 -4.47
CA SER A 34 -8.81 -4.81 -3.72
C SER A 34 -7.55 -5.45 -4.29
N ILE A 35 -7.63 -6.69 -4.80
CA ILE A 35 -6.51 -7.33 -5.49
C ILE A 35 -6.17 -6.59 -6.79
N ILE A 36 -7.19 -6.24 -7.58
CA ILE A 36 -7.00 -5.50 -8.83
C ILE A 36 -6.33 -4.16 -8.54
N ASN A 37 -6.86 -3.40 -7.58
CA ASN A 37 -6.30 -2.11 -7.17
C ASN A 37 -4.85 -2.24 -6.65
N LEU A 38 -4.54 -3.31 -5.92
CA LEU A 38 -3.19 -3.58 -5.44
C LEU A 38 -2.22 -3.88 -6.60
N LEU A 39 -2.65 -4.67 -7.58
CA LEU A 39 -1.85 -4.97 -8.77
C LEU A 39 -1.58 -3.72 -9.61
N ASP A 40 -2.59 -2.89 -9.83
CA ASP A 40 -2.45 -1.60 -10.53
C ASP A 40 -1.48 -0.68 -9.79
N TRP A 41 -1.60 -0.59 -8.46
CA TRP A 41 -0.65 0.16 -7.65
C TRP A 41 0.77 -0.39 -7.74
N MET A 42 0.95 -1.72 -7.71
CA MET A 42 2.27 -2.34 -7.82
C MET A 42 2.93 -2.04 -9.17
N HIS A 43 2.15 -1.98 -10.25
CA HIS A 43 2.62 -1.57 -11.57
C HIS A 43 3.14 -0.12 -11.54
N ASP A 44 2.32 0.81 -11.04
CA ASP A 44 2.65 2.24 -10.96
C ASP A 44 3.84 2.53 -10.03
N ALA A 45 3.96 1.78 -8.94
CA ALA A 45 4.97 1.97 -7.90
C ALA A 45 6.33 1.34 -8.25
N LYS A 46 6.41 0.45 -9.26
CA LYS A 46 7.61 -0.34 -9.56
C LYS A 46 8.88 0.48 -9.77
N SER A 47 8.77 1.59 -10.48
CA SER A 47 9.93 2.46 -10.76
C SER A 47 10.39 3.27 -9.54
N PHE A 48 9.51 3.50 -8.56
CA PHE A 48 9.78 4.30 -7.37
C PHE A 48 10.15 3.46 -6.15
N PHE A 49 9.61 2.24 -6.05
CA PHE A 49 9.76 1.37 -4.89
C PHE A 49 10.13 -0.09 -5.29
N PRO A 50 11.19 -0.31 -6.07
CA PRO A 50 11.51 -1.64 -6.60
C PRO A 50 11.74 -2.69 -5.51
N LYS A 51 12.33 -2.30 -4.37
CA LYS A 51 12.51 -3.19 -3.20
C LYS A 51 11.17 -3.57 -2.58
N THR A 52 10.27 -2.60 -2.39
CA THR A 52 8.92 -2.84 -1.86
C THR A 52 8.14 -3.78 -2.76
N ILE A 53 8.19 -3.57 -4.08
CA ILE A 53 7.55 -4.48 -5.05
C ILE A 53 8.13 -5.89 -4.95
N GLY A 54 9.46 -6.04 -4.84
CA GLY A 54 10.08 -7.35 -4.64
C GLY A 54 9.57 -8.07 -3.38
N THR A 55 9.45 -7.35 -2.26
CA THR A 55 8.87 -7.89 -1.03
C THR A 55 7.40 -8.28 -1.24
N MET A 56 6.60 -7.43 -1.87
CA MET A 56 5.17 -7.71 -2.07
C MET A 56 4.93 -8.88 -3.01
N ILE A 57 5.74 -9.07 -4.05
CA ILE A 57 5.67 -10.27 -4.90
C ILE A 57 5.94 -11.54 -4.08
N ARG A 58 6.96 -11.50 -3.20
CA ARG A 58 7.32 -12.65 -2.35
C ARG A 58 6.21 -13.03 -1.37
N TRP A 59 5.53 -12.05 -0.80
CA TRP A 59 4.50 -12.23 0.22
C TRP A 59 3.08 -11.98 -0.31
N PHE A 60 2.89 -12.09 -1.63
CA PHE A 60 1.65 -11.66 -2.29
C PHE A 60 0.43 -12.42 -1.75
N GLY A 61 0.59 -13.74 -1.53
CA GLY A 61 -0.45 -14.59 -0.96
C GLY A 61 -0.92 -14.13 0.43
N GLU A 62 0.00 -13.82 1.35
CA GLU A 62 -0.40 -13.32 2.67
C GLU A 62 -1.01 -11.92 2.60
N ILE A 63 -0.50 -11.06 1.71
CA ILE A 63 -1.03 -9.70 1.52
C ILE A 63 -2.47 -9.75 1.00
N VAL A 64 -2.76 -10.56 -0.03
CA VAL A 64 -4.14 -10.65 -0.55
C VAL A 64 -5.06 -11.41 0.40
N GLY A 65 -4.51 -12.28 1.25
CA GLY A 65 -5.24 -12.92 2.35
C GLY A 65 -5.80 -11.91 3.35
N TYR A 66 -5.20 -10.73 3.51
CA TYR A 66 -5.76 -9.65 4.34
C TYR A 66 -7.17 -9.24 3.91
N PHE A 67 -7.43 -9.24 2.60
CA PHE A 67 -8.72 -8.85 2.07
C PHE A 67 -9.80 -9.94 2.28
N ASP A 68 -9.42 -11.20 2.53
CA ASP A 68 -10.30 -12.37 2.61
C ASP A 68 -10.86 -12.60 4.03
N GLY A 69 -11.29 -11.52 4.69
CA GLY A 69 -11.87 -11.59 6.03
C GLY A 69 -11.27 -10.62 7.03
N ARG A 70 -10.48 -9.63 6.58
CA ARG A 70 -9.85 -8.59 7.42
C ARG A 70 -9.37 -9.21 8.72
N THR A 71 -8.35 -10.07 8.66
CA THR A 71 -7.64 -10.47 9.88
C THR A 71 -6.98 -9.21 10.42
N THR A 72 -7.75 -8.41 11.14
CA THR A 72 -7.29 -7.14 11.67
C THR A 72 -6.24 -7.53 12.67
N SER A 73 -5.04 -7.01 12.43
CA SER A 73 -4.03 -6.93 13.46
C SER A 73 -4.48 -5.97 14.57
N GLY A 74 -5.77 -5.86 14.92
CA GLY A 74 -6.28 -4.95 15.94
C GLY A 74 -5.66 -5.19 17.32
N ILE A 75 -5.19 -6.42 17.58
CA ILE A 75 -4.37 -6.76 18.75
C ILE A 75 -2.93 -6.25 18.60
N VAL A 76 -2.38 -6.26 17.40
CA VAL A 76 -0.97 -5.95 17.10
C VAL A 76 -0.75 -4.44 16.89
N GLU A 77 -1.73 -3.70 16.38
CA GLU A 77 -1.72 -2.23 16.27
C GLU A 77 -1.71 -1.56 17.65
N GLY A 78 -2.37 -2.16 18.66
CA GLY A 78 -2.29 -1.71 20.05
C GLY A 78 -0.92 -1.95 20.70
N ILE A 79 -0.14 -2.92 20.21
CA ILE A 79 1.23 -3.21 20.68
C ILE A 79 2.25 -2.25 20.04
N ASN A 80 2.01 -1.83 18.79
CA ASN A 80 2.97 -1.04 18.01
C ASN A 80 2.86 0.48 18.25
N ASN A 81 1.88 0.94 19.04
CA ASN A 81 1.65 2.34 19.37
C ASN A 81 2.27 2.77 20.72
N LYS A 82 3.38 2.13 21.14
CA LYS A 82 4.15 2.51 22.34
C LYS A 82 5.29 3.47 22.01
#